data_AF-F1Z6B5-F1
#
_entry.id   AF-F1Z6B5-F1
#
_cell.length_a   1.000
_cell.length_b   1.000
_cell.length_c   1.000
_cell.angle_alpha   90.00
_cell.angle_beta   90.00
_cell.angle_gamma   90.00
#
_symmetry.space_group_name_H-M   'P 1'
#
loop_
_entity.id
_entity.type
_entity.pdbx_description
1 polymer ?
#
loop_
_entity_poly.entity_id
_entity_poly.type
_entity_poly.pdbx_seq_one_letter_code
_entity_poly.pdbx_strand_id
1 'polypeptide(L)'
;MKWIWPVIALSAMTAVALLTPRTGLRQVVRADSALPAARLGPCLAARLGLGPWKGNPQVAGNKGAGLRAELADKGASRHLSLLTEGGRPLSSGESEAVQACLRGG
;
A
#
# COMPACT_ATOMS: atom_id res chain seq x y z
N MET A 1 11.05 19.64 65.94
CA MET A 1 12.29 19.04 65.40
C MET A 1 11.83 17.98 64.40
N LYS A 2 11.76 18.24 63.07
CA LYS A 2 12.85 18.12 62.06
C LYS A 2 13.44 16.68 62.19
N TRP A 3 13.38 15.75 61.23
CA TRP A 3 14.02 15.74 59.90
C TRP A 3 13.46 14.52 59.08
N ILE A 4 12.97 14.72 57.86
CA ILE A 4 13.56 14.35 56.54
C ILE A 4 13.30 12.90 56.05
N TRP A 5 12.68 12.83 54.87
CA TRP A 5 12.43 11.67 54.00
C TRP A 5 13.70 10.93 53.53
N PRO A 6 13.56 9.67 53.09
CA PRO A 6 14.23 9.15 51.90
C PRO A 6 13.18 8.79 50.83
N VAL A 7 13.04 9.56 49.74
CA VAL A 7 13.72 9.34 48.46
C VAL A 7 13.43 7.92 47.93
N ILE A 8 12.30 7.73 47.25
CA ILE A 8 12.21 7.61 45.77
C ILE A 8 13.38 6.81 45.19
N ALA A 9 13.19 5.51 45.04
CA ALA A 9 13.89 4.70 44.05
C ALA A 9 13.21 3.32 43.92
N LEU A 10 12.41 3.11 42.87
CA LEU A 10 12.71 2.09 41.87
C LEU A 10 11.69 2.20 40.73
N SER A 11 12.10 2.99 39.75
CA SER A 11 11.60 2.98 38.39
C SER A 11 11.90 1.62 37.76
N ALA A 12 10.89 0.84 37.40
CA ALA A 12 10.94 -0.15 36.31
C ALA A 12 9.62 -0.92 36.22
N MET A 13 8.55 -0.28 35.77
CA MET A 13 7.56 -1.03 34.99
C MET A 13 7.78 -0.63 33.54
N THR A 14 8.60 -1.44 32.88
CA THR A 14 8.77 -1.54 31.44
C THR A 14 7.43 -1.29 30.75
N ALA A 15 7.35 -0.16 30.06
CA ALA A 15 6.33 0.05 29.05
C ALA A 15 6.50 -1.07 28.03
N VAL A 16 5.66 -2.11 28.12
CA VAL A 16 5.43 -3.03 27.03
C VAL A 16 4.71 -2.19 25.98
N ALA A 17 5.50 -1.52 25.14
CA ALA A 17 5.02 -1.00 23.89
C ALA A 17 4.52 -2.21 23.11
N LEU A 18 3.23 -2.50 23.27
CA LEU A 18 2.47 -3.40 22.42
C LEU A 18 2.79 -2.97 20.99
N LEU A 19 3.63 -3.77 20.32
CA LEU A 19 3.85 -3.70 18.90
C LEU A 19 2.47 -3.85 18.26
N THR A 20 1.84 -2.72 17.95
CA THR A 20 0.72 -2.71 17.04
C THR A 20 1.27 -3.22 15.72
N PRO A 21 0.83 -4.38 15.22
CA PRO A 21 1.23 -4.79 13.89
C PRO A 21 0.81 -3.66 12.97
N ARG A 22 1.74 -3.16 12.16
CA ARG A 22 1.47 -2.14 11.15
C ARG A 22 0.60 -2.79 10.06
N THR A 23 -0.67 -3.06 10.34
CA THR A 23 -1.67 -3.64 9.43
C THR A 23 -2.21 -2.58 8.46
N GLY A 24 -1.36 -1.65 8.06
CA GLY A 24 -1.66 -0.62 7.08
C GLY A 24 -1.17 -1.03 5.70
N LEU A 25 -1.97 -0.77 4.67
CA LEU A 25 -1.49 -0.76 3.30
C LEU A 25 -0.41 0.34 3.18
N ARG A 26 0.77 0.00 2.66
CA ARG A 26 1.80 0.98 2.31
C ARG A 26 2.00 1.01 0.82
N GLN A 27 2.17 2.22 0.28
CA GLN A 27 2.45 2.44 -1.13
C GLN A 27 3.88 1.95 -1.46
N VAL A 28 3.99 1.10 -2.47
CA VAL A 28 5.27 0.50 -2.92
C VAL A 28 5.69 1.06 -4.26
N VAL A 29 4.73 1.36 -5.14
CA VAL A 29 5.00 1.88 -6.48
C VAL A 29 4.10 3.09 -6.76
N ARG A 30 4.68 4.08 -7.45
CA ARG A 30 4.00 5.20 -8.07
C ARG A 30 4.44 5.30 -9.52
N ALA A 31 3.52 5.34 -10.46
CA ALA A 31 3.84 5.51 -11.88
C ALA A 31 2.79 6.36 -12.59
N ASP A 32 3.23 7.20 -13.51
CA ASP A 32 2.35 7.90 -14.45
C ASP A 32 2.35 7.15 -15.79
N SER A 33 1.17 7.01 -16.40
CA SER A 33 0.99 6.35 -17.70
C SER A 33 0.11 7.18 -18.62
N ALA A 34 0.45 7.21 -19.92
CA ALA A 34 -0.42 7.78 -20.94
C ALA A 34 -1.60 6.86 -21.31
N LEU A 35 -1.57 5.59 -20.88
CA LEU A 35 -2.59 4.60 -21.24
C LEU A 35 -3.94 4.92 -20.59
N PRO A 36 -5.07 4.77 -21.31
CA PRO A 36 -6.39 4.95 -20.75
C PRO A 36 -6.65 3.98 -19.59
N ALA A 37 -7.35 4.45 -18.56
CA ALA A 37 -7.72 3.61 -17.41
C ALA A 37 -8.52 2.36 -17.82
N ALA A 38 -9.33 2.47 -18.88
CA ALA A 38 -10.09 1.37 -19.47
C ALA A 38 -9.21 0.23 -20.03
N ARG A 39 -7.93 0.49 -20.35
CA ARG A 39 -6.96 -0.53 -20.78
C ARG A 39 -6.08 -0.99 -19.62
N LEU A 40 -5.59 -0.04 -18.83
CA LEU A 40 -4.65 -0.32 -17.75
C LEU A 40 -5.29 -1.14 -16.63
N GLY A 41 -6.53 -0.84 -16.26
CA GLY A 41 -7.26 -1.54 -15.20
C GLY A 41 -7.44 -3.03 -15.49
N PRO A 42 -8.05 -3.42 -16.62
CA PRO A 42 -8.20 -4.83 -16.99
C PRO A 42 -6.87 -5.59 -17.10
N CYS A 43 -5.83 -4.95 -17.64
CA CYS A 43 -4.50 -5.55 -17.73
C CYS A 43 -3.95 -5.92 -16.34
N LEU A 44 -4.02 -4.98 -15.39
CA LEU A 44 -3.56 -5.20 -14.02
C LEU A 44 -4.43 -6.24 -13.31
N ALA A 45 -5.75 -6.21 -13.47
CA ALA A 45 -6.63 -7.23 -12.89
C ALA A 45 -6.29 -8.64 -13.37
N ALA A 46 -6.08 -8.81 -14.68
CA ALA A 46 -5.80 -10.11 -15.27
C ALA A 46 -4.43 -10.66 -14.83
N ARG A 47 -3.38 -9.82 -14.78
CA ARG A 47 -2.02 -10.27 -14.47
C ARG A 47 -1.72 -10.39 -12.98
N LEU A 48 -2.32 -9.54 -12.16
CA LEU A 48 -2.04 -9.48 -10.72
C LEU A 48 -3.09 -10.20 -9.87
N GLY A 49 -4.08 -10.85 -10.51
CA GLY A 49 -5.14 -11.57 -9.81
C GLY A 49 -5.96 -10.68 -8.88
N LEU A 50 -6.02 -9.37 -9.18
CA LEU A 50 -6.63 -8.40 -8.27
C LEU A 50 -8.13 -8.61 -8.17
N GLY A 51 -8.79 -9.25 -9.15
CA GLY A 51 -10.23 -9.43 -9.24
C GLY A 51 -10.91 -8.30 -10.05
N PRO A 52 -12.25 -8.30 -10.19
CA PRO A 52 -12.97 -7.29 -10.96
C PRO A 52 -12.90 -5.89 -10.31
N TRP A 53 -12.55 -4.87 -11.09
CA TRP A 53 -12.40 -3.48 -10.63
C TRP A 53 -13.77 -2.95 -10.16
N LYS A 54 -13.93 -2.72 -8.85
CA LYS A 54 -15.19 -2.26 -8.26
C LYS A 54 -15.14 -0.75 -8.00
N GLY A 55 -15.55 0.03 -9.00
CA GLY A 55 -15.95 1.43 -8.82
C GLY A 55 -14.84 2.48 -8.99
N ASN A 56 -15.27 3.63 -9.53
CA ASN A 56 -14.53 4.82 -9.97
C ASN A 56 -13.22 4.53 -10.75
N PRO A 57 -13.13 4.83 -12.07
CA PRO A 57 -11.87 4.72 -12.81
C PRO A 57 -10.74 5.59 -12.22
N GLN A 58 -11.07 6.51 -11.30
CA GLN A 58 -10.11 7.35 -10.57
C GLN A 58 -9.62 6.76 -9.24
N VAL A 59 -10.26 5.73 -8.68
CA VAL A 59 -9.78 4.99 -7.49
C VAL A 59 -10.35 3.57 -7.50
N ALA A 60 -9.99 2.77 -8.48
CA ALA A 60 -10.44 1.39 -8.54
C ALA A 60 -9.51 0.49 -7.72
N GLY A 61 -9.84 0.37 -6.43
CA GLY A 61 -9.21 -0.52 -5.49
C GLY A 61 -9.75 -1.94 -5.62
N ASN A 62 -8.87 -2.92 -5.81
CA ASN A 62 -9.23 -4.30 -5.55
C ASN A 62 -8.23 -4.94 -4.58
N LYS A 63 -8.77 -5.62 -3.57
CA LYS A 63 -8.00 -6.29 -2.51
C LYS A 63 -7.88 -7.77 -2.87
N GLY A 64 -6.88 -8.11 -3.68
CA GLY A 64 -6.44 -9.49 -3.86
C GLY A 64 -5.22 -9.75 -2.98
N ALA A 65 -5.27 -10.75 -2.09
CA ALA A 65 -4.10 -11.25 -1.35
C ALA A 65 -3.20 -10.21 -0.61
N GLY A 66 -3.76 -9.09 -0.14
CA GLY A 66 -3.00 -8.03 0.53
C GLY A 66 -2.30 -7.04 -0.43
N LEU A 67 -2.55 -7.15 -1.74
CA LEU A 67 -2.16 -6.20 -2.79
C LEU A 67 -3.38 -5.38 -3.21
N ARG A 68 -3.19 -4.06 -3.35
CA ARG A 68 -4.20 -3.10 -3.82
C ARG A 68 -3.59 -2.23 -4.92
N ALA A 69 -4.27 -2.13 -6.05
CA ALA A 69 -3.98 -1.12 -7.05
C ALA A 69 -4.94 0.07 -6.91
N GLU A 70 -4.46 1.28 -7.12
CA GLU A 70 -5.26 2.49 -7.23
C GLU A 70 -4.85 3.20 -8.52
N LEU A 71 -5.83 3.57 -9.33
CA LEU A 71 -5.60 4.23 -10.61
C LEU A 71 -6.41 5.51 -10.64
N ALA A 72 -5.75 6.65 -10.79
CA ALA A 72 -6.38 7.95 -10.88
C ALA A 72 -6.22 8.54 -12.29
N ASP A 73 -7.33 8.87 -12.95
CA ASP A 73 -7.31 9.56 -14.23
C ASP A 73 -7.15 11.07 -14.03
N LYS A 74 -6.07 11.65 -14.59
CA LYS A 74 -5.72 13.08 -14.55
C LYS A 74 -5.78 13.73 -15.94
N GLY A 75 -6.57 13.18 -16.86
CA GLY A 75 -6.77 13.72 -18.20
C GLY A 75 -5.68 13.30 -19.19
N ALA A 76 -4.52 13.95 -19.17
CA ALA A 76 -3.40 13.63 -20.07
C ALA A 76 -2.51 12.48 -19.56
N SER A 77 -2.48 12.26 -18.24
CA SER A 77 -1.75 11.19 -17.58
C SER A 77 -2.64 10.44 -16.58
N ARG A 78 -2.29 9.19 -16.30
CA ARG A 78 -2.97 8.31 -15.35
C ARG A 78 -1.98 7.93 -14.27
N HIS A 79 -2.35 8.17 -13.04
CA HIS A 79 -1.51 7.93 -11.88
C HIS A 79 -1.86 6.56 -11.28
N LEU A 80 -0.93 5.61 -11.37
CA LEU A 80 -1.02 4.28 -10.78
C LEU A 80 -0.27 4.26 -9.44
N SER A 81 -0.93 3.77 -8.39
CA SER A 81 -0.33 3.46 -7.10
C SER A 81 -0.59 2.00 -6.74
N LEU A 82 0.47 1.26 -6.36
CA LEU A 82 0.34 -0.10 -5.84
C LEU A 82 0.66 -0.09 -4.35
N LEU A 83 -0.23 -0.66 -3.57
CA LEU A 83 -0.12 -0.74 -2.13
C LEU A 83 -0.13 -2.19 -1.67
N THR A 84 0.72 -2.51 -0.72
CA THR A 84 0.80 -3.85 -0.13
C THR A 84 0.62 -3.78 1.38
N GLU A 85 0.10 -4.85 1.95
CA GLU A 85 0.00 -4.99 3.40
C GLU A 85 1.39 -5.01 4.04
N GLY A 86 1.58 -4.19 5.07
CA GLY A 86 2.86 -4.07 5.78
C GLY A 86 3.99 -3.45 4.94
N GLY A 87 3.73 -3.03 3.70
CA GLY A 87 4.75 -2.53 2.79
C GLY A 87 5.70 -3.58 2.26
N ARG A 88 5.25 -4.85 2.14
CA ARG A 88 6.04 -5.87 1.43
C ARG A 88 6.42 -5.39 0.04
N PRO A 89 7.65 -5.63 -0.42
CA PRO A 89 8.01 -5.34 -1.80
C PRO A 89 7.16 -6.19 -2.75
N LEU A 90 7.02 -5.72 -3.98
CA LEU A 90 6.42 -6.51 -5.04
C LEU A 90 7.32 -7.73 -5.34
N SER A 91 6.71 -8.87 -5.59
CA SER A 91 7.44 -10.02 -6.15
C SER A 91 7.96 -9.69 -7.56
N SER A 92 8.88 -10.51 -8.06
CA SER A 92 9.38 -10.39 -9.43
C SER A 92 8.23 -10.46 -10.45
N GLY A 93 7.31 -11.42 -10.30
CA GLY A 93 6.14 -11.57 -11.16
C GLY A 93 5.15 -10.39 -11.07
N GLU A 94 4.92 -9.85 -9.86
CA GLU A 94 4.08 -8.65 -9.69
C GLU A 94 4.72 -7.43 -10.37
N SER A 95 6.04 -7.24 -10.21
CA SER A 95 6.78 -6.13 -10.81
C SER A 95 6.79 -6.21 -12.34
N GLU A 96 7.03 -7.41 -12.89
CA GLU A 96 7.03 -7.68 -14.33
C GLU A 96 5.64 -7.41 -14.94
N ALA A 97 4.58 -7.91 -14.29
CA ALA A 97 3.21 -7.67 -14.72
C ALA A 97 2.86 -6.17 -14.80
N VAL A 98 3.30 -5.39 -13.81
CA VAL A 98 3.08 -3.94 -13.77
C VAL A 98 3.82 -3.25 -14.91
N GLN A 99 5.10 -3.57 -15.12
CA GLN A 99 5.87 -3.01 -16.23
C GLN A 99 5.26 -3.38 -17.58
N ALA A 100 4.82 -4.62 -17.75
CA ALA A 100 4.16 -5.08 -18.98
C ALA A 100 2.85 -4.31 -19.25
N CYS A 101 2.06 -4.02 -18.21
CA CYS A 101 0.84 -3.21 -18.36
C CYS A 101 1.13 -1.74 -18.65
N LEU A 102 2.19 -1.16 -18.07
CA LEU A 102 2.57 0.23 -18.30
C LEU A 102 3.15 0.49 -19.70
N ARG A 103 3.80 -0.51 -20.32
CA ARG A 103 4.41 -0.39 -21.65
C ARG A 103 3.43 -0.47 -22.84
N GLY A 104 2.15 -0.78 -22.60
CA GLY A 104 1.10 -0.71 -23.62
C GLY A 104 0.64 -2.06 -24.16
N GLY A 105 -0.17 -2.76 -23.36
CA GLY A 105 -0.95 -3.91 -23.82
C GLY A 105 -1.99 -3.56 -24.90
#